data_AF-A0A7V7RJS7-F1
#
_entry.id   AF-A0A7V7RJS7-F1
#
_cell.length_a   1.000
_cell.length_b   1.000
_cell.length_c   1.000
_cell.angle_alpha   90.00
_cell.angle_beta   90.00
_cell.angle_gamma   90.00
#
_symmetry.space_group_name_H-M   'P 1'
#
loop_
_entity.id
_entity.type
_entity.pdbx_description
1 polymer ?
#
loop_
_entity_poly.entity_id
_entity_poly.type
_entity_poly.pdbx_seq_one_letter_code
_entity_poly.pdbx_strand_id
1 'polypeptide(L)'
;MLYEPLYQEWGFKLIPSSYGELKGQKRYYRVFYGTVHWHTADPDNIHKASNIFVQYGTNPNFYIARKKGEIRENYPCHILDDDLPSVLAAIRELKEQFND
;
A
#
# COMPACT_ATOMS: atom_id res chain seq x y z
N MET A 1 -21.42 -15.26 -5.92
CA MET A 1 -20.88 -13.90 -6.10
C MET A 1 -19.38 -13.99 -5.85
N LEU A 2 -18.57 -13.71 -6.87
CA LEU A 2 -17.12 -13.55 -6.70
C LEU A 2 -16.92 -12.30 -5.84
N TYR A 3 -16.33 -12.47 -4.66
CA TYR A 3 -16.00 -11.35 -3.78
C TYR A 3 -14.84 -10.61 -4.46
N GLU A 4 -15.09 -9.45 -5.05
CA GLU A 4 -14.02 -8.65 -5.60
C GLU A 4 -13.09 -8.20 -4.46
N PRO A 5 -11.77 -8.32 -4.63
CA PRO A 5 -10.85 -7.98 -3.55
C PRO A 5 -10.92 -6.48 -3.28
N LEU A 6 -10.96 -6.10 -2.00
CA LEU A 6 -10.96 -4.71 -1.54
C LEU A 6 -9.83 -3.87 -2.17
N TYR A 7 -8.69 -4.50 -2.45
CA TYR A 7 -7.53 -3.91 -3.09
C TYR A 7 -7.04 -4.79 -4.23
N GLN A 8 -6.75 -4.18 -5.38
CA GLN A 8 -5.99 -4.82 -6.46
C GLN A 8 -4.72 -4.01 -6.70
N GLU A 9 -3.56 -4.65 -6.54
CA GLU A 9 -2.27 -4.01 -6.76
C GLU A 9 -1.76 -4.25 -8.18
N TRP A 10 -1.44 -3.18 -8.90
CA TRP A 10 -0.81 -3.25 -10.24
C TRP A 10 0.70 -3.04 -10.15
N GLY A 11 1.15 -2.21 -9.21
CA GLY A 11 2.55 -2.01 -8.89
C GLY A 11 2.75 -1.43 -7.50
N PHE A 12 3.94 -1.64 -6.95
CA PHE A 12 4.29 -1.16 -5.61
C PHE A 12 5.76 -0.78 -5.48
N LYS A 13 6.05 0.00 -4.44
CA LYS A 13 7.38 0.30 -3.94
C LYS A 13 7.38 0.13 -2.42
N LEU A 14 8.46 -0.43 -1.89
CA LEU A 14 8.73 -0.47 -0.45
C LEU A 14 9.71 0.63 -0.10
N ILE A 15 9.24 1.63 0.64
CA ILE A 15 10.06 2.72 1.14
C ILE A 15 10.41 2.39 2.59
N PRO A 16 11.70 2.22 2.95
CA PRO A 16 12.05 1.99 4.35
C PRO A 16 11.61 3.19 5.19
N SER A 17 10.99 2.94 6.33
CA SER A 17 10.77 4.02 7.29
C SER A 17 12.07 4.34 8.00
N SER A 18 12.31 5.63 8.27
CA SER A 18 13.38 6.09 9.15
C SER A 18 13.27 5.52 10.57
N TYR A 19 12.07 5.08 10.99
CA TYR A 19 11.84 4.53 12.32
C TYR A 19 10.94 3.29 12.34
N GLY A 20 11.26 2.41 13.29
CA GLY A 20 10.39 1.34 13.71
C GLY A 20 10.82 -0.03 13.20
N GLU A 21 10.85 -0.97 14.14
CA GLU A 21 10.95 -2.39 13.88
C GLU A 21 9.88 -3.10 14.70
N LEU A 22 9.41 -4.24 14.21
CA LEU A 22 8.54 -5.12 14.99
C LEU A 22 9.15 -6.51 14.99
N LYS A 23 9.54 -6.98 16.18
CA LYS A 23 10.16 -8.31 16.36
C LYS A 23 11.40 -8.50 15.46
N GLY A 24 12.23 -7.46 15.34
CA GLY A 24 13.45 -7.45 14.52
C GLY A 24 13.21 -7.33 13.01
N GLN A 25 11.97 -7.12 12.56
CA GLN A 25 11.68 -6.81 11.17
C GLN A 25 11.52 -5.31 10.96
N LYS A 26 12.25 -4.79 9.97
CA LYS A 26 12.15 -3.39 9.55
C LYS A 26 10.75 -3.04 9.06
N ARG A 27 10.34 -1.81 9.36
CA ARG A 27 9.12 -1.20 8.88
C ARG A 27 9.35 -0.55 7.51
N TYR A 28 8.40 -0.75 6.61
CA TYR A 28 8.34 -0.13 5.31
C TYR A 28 6.97 0.52 5.09
N TYR A 29 6.94 1.59 4.31
CA TYR A 29 5.74 2.03 3.61
C TYR A 29 5.64 1.23 2.32
N ARG A 30 4.61 0.39 2.21
CA ARG A 30 4.20 -0.18 0.94
C ARG A 30 3.31 0.85 0.25
N VAL A 31 3.92 1.59 -0.67
CA VAL A 31 3.20 2.47 -1.59
C VAL A 31 2.79 1.62 -2.77
N PHE A 32 1.49 1.48 -3.02
CA PHE A 32 1.00 0.73 -4.16
C PHE A 32 -0.03 1.52 -4.97
N TYR A 33 -0.08 1.25 -6.27
CA TYR A 33 -1.07 1.80 -7.19
C TYR A 33 -1.91 0.68 -7.78
N GLY A 34 -3.22 0.92 -7.88
CA GLY A 34 -4.17 -0.02 -8.45
C GLY A 34 -5.59 0.39 -8.17
N THR A 35 -6.48 -0.56 -7.89
CA THR A 35 -7.88 -0.26 -7.56
C THR A 35 -8.21 -0.51 -6.10
N VAL A 36 -9.15 0.28 -5.59
CA VAL A 36 -9.78 0.09 -4.29
C VAL A 36 -11.29 0.02 -4.46
N HIS A 37 -11.93 -0.88 -3.72
CA HIS A 37 -13.39 -1.05 -3.72
C HIS A 37 -14.00 -0.34 -2.50
N TRP A 38 -14.59 0.84 -2.68
CA TRP A 38 -15.29 1.58 -1.63
C TRP A 38 -16.72 1.09 -1.52
N HIS A 39 -17.00 0.25 -0.52
CA HIS A 39 -18.37 -0.18 -0.27
C HIS A 39 -19.24 1.01 0.18
N THR A 40 -20.45 1.11 -0.39
CA THR A 40 -21.65 1.83 0.11
C THR A 40 -21.95 3.27 -0.32
N ALA A 41 -21.27 3.87 -1.31
CA ALA A 41 -21.67 5.21 -1.76
C ALA A 41 -21.50 5.54 -3.26
N ASP A 42 -20.79 4.73 -4.05
CA ASP A 42 -20.48 5.08 -5.45
C ASP A 42 -21.11 4.08 -6.45
N PRO A 43 -21.67 4.53 -7.59
CA PRO A 43 -22.33 3.65 -8.57
C PRO A 43 -21.40 2.56 -9.13
N ASP A 44 -20.09 2.85 -9.19
CA ASP A 44 -19.08 1.95 -9.74
C ASP A 44 -18.23 1.24 -8.65
N ASN A 45 -18.26 1.75 -7.41
CA ASN A 45 -17.52 1.36 -6.20
C ASN A 45 -16.00 1.10 -6.35
N ILE A 46 -15.44 1.00 -7.56
CA ILE A 46 -14.05 0.66 -7.87
C ILE A 46 -13.34 1.91 -8.38
N HIS A 47 -12.29 2.33 -7.68
CA HIS A 47 -11.55 3.55 -8.00
C HIS A 47 -10.06 3.27 -8.16
N LYS A 48 -9.43 3.90 -9.16
CA LYS A 48 -7.96 3.96 -9.23
C LYS A 48 -7.44 4.79 -8.05
N ALA A 49 -6.48 4.25 -7.30
CA ALA A 49 -5.97 4.91 -6.11
C ALA A 49 -4.50 4.57 -5.84
N SER A 50 -3.80 5.56 -5.28
CA SER A 50 -2.55 5.36 -4.55
C SER A 50 -2.87 5.01 -3.11
N ASN A 51 -2.46 3.84 -2.68
CA ASN A 51 -2.72 3.32 -1.37
C ASN A 51 -1.39 3.10 -0.63
N ILE A 52 -1.40 3.30 0.68
CA ILE A 52 -0.19 3.24 1.48
C ILE A 52 -0.48 2.42 2.72
N PHE A 53 0.30 1.35 2.90
CA PHE A 53 0.25 0.53 4.09
C PHE A 53 1.59 0.50 4.79
N VAL A 54 1.56 0.20 6.07
CA VAL A 54 2.77 -0.27 6.75
C VAL A 54 2.93 -1.76 6.48
N GLN A 55 4.14 -2.13 6.07
CA GLN A 55 4.57 -3.51 5.91
C GLN A 55 5.79 -3.80 6.79
N TYR A 56 5.79 -4.93 7.48
CA TYR A 56 6.96 -5.48 8.16
C TYR A 56 7.58 -6.57 7.30
N GLY A 57 8.86 -6.43 6.97
CA GLY A 57 9.54 -7.31 6.00
C GLY A 57 9.33 -6.90 4.54
N THR A 58 9.95 -7.64 3.62
CA THR A 58 10.16 -7.21 2.22
C THR A 58 9.47 -8.06 1.17
N ASN A 59 8.48 -8.85 1.56
CA ASN A 59 7.79 -9.74 0.63
C ASN A 59 7.13 -8.94 -0.50
N PRO A 60 7.50 -9.20 -1.78
CA PRO A 60 7.00 -8.42 -2.89
C PRO A 60 5.55 -8.75 -3.23
N ASN A 61 5.08 -9.97 -2.93
CA ASN A 61 3.72 -10.39 -3.27
C ASN A 61 2.72 -9.90 -2.22
N PHE A 62 1.85 -8.95 -2.60
CA PHE A 62 0.85 -8.34 -1.72
C PHE A 62 -0.03 -9.38 -1.01
N TYR A 63 -0.57 -10.36 -1.74
CA TYR A 63 -1.45 -11.38 -1.17
C TYR A 63 -0.74 -12.27 -0.14
N ILE A 64 0.50 -12.68 -0.44
CA ILE A 64 1.30 -13.48 0.50
C ILE A 64 1.67 -12.65 1.72
N ALA A 65 2.12 -11.40 1.55
CA ALA A 65 2.48 -10.50 2.65
C ALA A 65 1.27 -10.23 3.56
N ARG A 66 0.11 -9.96 2.96
CA ARG A 66 -1.17 -9.81 3.67
C ARG A 66 -1.53 -11.06 4.45
N LYS A 67 -1.50 -12.24 3.82
CA LYS A 67 -1.82 -13.53 4.48
C LYS A 67 -0.90 -13.85 5.66
N LYS A 68 0.36 -13.41 5.59
CA LYS A 68 1.34 -13.55 6.69
C LYS A 68 1.18 -12.51 7.80
N GLY A 69 0.28 -11.55 7.66
CA GLY A 69 0.11 -10.45 8.61
C GLY A 69 1.28 -9.45 8.60
N GLU A 70 2.04 -9.41 7.50
CA GLU A 70 3.13 -8.46 7.30
C GLU A 70 2.56 -7.06 6.99
N ILE A 71 1.40 -6.98 6.35
CA ILE A 71 0.69 -5.75 6.00
C ILE A 71 -0.32 -5.38 7.08
N ARG A 72 -0.36 -4.11 7.45
CA ARG A 72 -1.24 -3.58 8.48
C ARG A 72 -2.41 -2.80 7.87
N GLU A 73 -3.58 -3.43 7.89
CA GLU A 73 -4.81 -2.89 7.32
C GLU A 73 -5.73 -2.23 8.36
N ASN A 74 -5.50 -2.49 9.65
CA ASN A 74 -6.40 -2.09 10.74
C ASN A 74 -5.95 -0.86 11.53
N TYR A 75 -5.00 -0.08 11.01
CA TYR A 75 -4.62 1.21 11.60
C TYR A 75 -4.21 2.23 10.53
N PRO A 76 -4.35 3.53 10.81
CA PRO A 76 -3.95 4.57 9.86
C PRO A 76 -2.45 4.55 9.58
N CYS A 77 -2.07 4.51 8.30
CA CYS A 77 -0.67 4.65 7.93
C CYS A 77 -0.22 6.11 8.11
N HIS A 78 0.50 6.39 9.18
CA HIS A 78 1.17 7.68 9.38
C HIS A 78 2.50 7.67 8.64
N ILE A 79 2.70 8.61 7.74
CA ILE A 79 3.98 8.83 7.06
C ILE A 79 4.76 9.85 7.90
N LEU A 80 5.99 9.51 8.29
CA LEU A 80 6.84 10.43 9.03
C LEU A 80 7.33 11.56 8.12
N ASP A 81 7.51 12.76 8.69
CA ASP A 81 7.92 13.94 7.92
C ASP A 81 9.22 13.72 7.14
N ASP A 82 10.21 13.04 7.74
CA ASP A 82 11.49 12.70 7.10
C ASP A 82 11.33 11.74 5.90
N ASP A 83 10.30 10.89 5.93
CA ASP A 83 10.05 9.87 4.92
C ASP A 83 9.08 10.36 3.82
N LEU A 84 8.34 11.44 4.09
CA LEU A 84 7.29 11.96 3.21
C LEU A 84 7.78 12.27 1.80
N PRO A 85 8.94 12.93 1.57
CA PRO A 85 9.43 13.19 0.21
C PRO A 85 9.61 11.90 -0.61
N SER A 86 10.15 10.84 0.00
CA SER A 86 10.37 9.56 -0.67
C SER A 86 9.06 8.83 -0.96
N VAL A 87 8.09 8.91 -0.05
CA VAL A 87 6.76 8.32 -0.27
C VAL A 87 6.02 9.04 -1.40
N LEU A 88 6.06 10.37 -1.45
CA LEU A 88 5.44 11.16 -2.52
C LEU A 88 6.09 10.89 -3.89
N ALA A 89 7.42 10.75 -3.94
CA ALA A 89 8.12 10.37 -5.16
C ALA A 89 7.65 9.00 -5.67
N ALA A 90 7.55 8.02 -4.77
CA ALA A 90 7.06 6.68 -5.11
C ALA A 90 5.61 6.68 -5.64
N ILE A 91 4.74 7.50 -5.05
CA ILE A 91 3.36 7.68 -5.52
C ILE A 91 3.35 8.22 -6.96
N ARG A 92 4.15 9.26 -7.21
CA ARG A 92 4.23 9.91 -8.52
C ARG A 92 4.71 8.93 -9.58
N GLU A 93 5.81 8.23 -9.33
CA GLU A 93 6.39 7.26 -10.26
C GLU A 93 5.41 6.13 -10.59
N LEU A 94 4.72 5.57 -9.60
CA LEU A 94 3.73 4.51 -9.83
C LEU A 94 2.52 5.04 -10.59
N LYS A 95 2.05 6.26 -10.30
CA LYS A 95 0.95 6.87 -11.07
C LYS A 95 1.35 7.08 -12.52
N GLU A 96 2.53 7.64 -12.79
CA GLU A 96 3.04 7.84 -14.15
C GLU A 96 3.15 6.50 -14.90
N GLN A 97 3.53 5.41 -14.23
CA GLN A 97 3.66 4.10 -14.85
C GLN A 97 2.32 3.44 -15.28
N PHE A 98 1.23 3.70 -14.56
CA PHE A 98 -0.03 2.93 -14.69
C PHE A 98 -1.26 3.79 -15.02
N ASN A 99 -1.06 5.06 -15.36
CA ASN A 99 -2.15 6.00 -15.65
C ASN A 99 -2.18 6.49 -17.11
N ASP A 100 -1.42 5.82 -17.98
CA ASP A 100 -1.56 5.87 -19.45
C ASP A 100 -2.66 4.92 -19.94
#